data_AF-A0A506RHV4-F1
#
_entry.id   AF-A0A506RHV4-F1
#
_cell.length_a   1.000
_cell.length_b   1.000
_cell.length_c   1.000
_cell.angle_alpha   90.00
_cell.angle_beta   90.00
_cell.angle_gamma   90.00
#
_symmetry.space_group_name_H-M   'P 1'
#
loop_
_entity.id
_entity.type
_entity.pdbx_description
1 polymer ?
#
loop_
_entity_poly.entity_id
_entity_poly.type
_entity_poly.pdbx_seq_one_letter_code
_entity_poly.pdbx_strand_id
1 'polypeptide(L)'
;MKQAIKRYSVLCLLAVLGGCASAPPPPTPAQSFAELSADPAFSPYAMRAIASNAFDNGDFDLLSDALWRLCQRSVATAGGTEDCSNYLDVAIIQNNVVDQAQANMALYFLTRDAAYHQRATVLLPDNNDYYQQLLAARLEDCLQVSQQSEPLAMQCYVSGKHFKHQAALEKALSLFERYNAKHNMADTYFVLAQLAAQDNKLQQAEKLAARSSLILSQLGETQKAQQVRQWRQETLRVPHRETPRETPAEIPHAQ
;
A
#
# COMPACT_ATOMS: atom_id res chain seq x y z
N MET A 1 -86.33 -6.37 -46.35
CA MET A 1 -85.32 -7.10 -47.14
C MET A 1 -83.92 -6.63 -46.73
N LYS A 2 -83.07 -7.56 -46.27
CA LYS A 2 -81.58 -7.62 -46.29
C LYS A 2 -80.81 -6.39 -45.74
N GLN A 3 -79.83 -6.47 -44.84
CA GLN A 3 -79.04 -7.55 -44.26
C GLN A 3 -78.31 -6.97 -43.03
N ALA A 4 -78.14 -7.78 -41.98
CA ALA A 4 -77.23 -7.50 -40.86
C ALA A 4 -75.78 -7.79 -41.26
N ILE A 5 -74.80 -7.11 -40.63
CA ILE A 5 -73.53 -7.68 -40.12
C ILE A 5 -72.86 -6.65 -39.17
N LYS A 6 -72.44 -7.17 -38.01
CA LYS A 6 -71.82 -6.52 -36.86
C LYS A 6 -70.44 -5.91 -37.16
N ARG A 7 -70.10 -4.79 -36.51
CA ARG A 7 -68.73 -4.47 -36.07
C ARG A 7 -68.77 -3.77 -34.71
N TYR A 8 -68.28 -4.46 -33.68
CA TYR A 8 -67.91 -3.87 -32.40
C TYR A 8 -66.53 -3.24 -32.55
N SER A 9 -66.42 -1.93 -32.33
CA SER A 9 -65.13 -1.25 -32.16
C SER A 9 -65.06 -0.70 -30.74
N VAL A 10 -64.29 -1.41 -29.91
CA VAL A 10 -63.74 -0.93 -28.66
C VAL A 10 -62.58 -0.01 -29.01
N LEU A 11 -62.66 1.27 -28.64
CA LEU A 11 -61.51 2.19 -28.61
C LEU A 11 -61.64 3.05 -27.36
N CYS A 12 -61.17 2.49 -26.23
CA CYS A 12 -60.69 3.27 -25.10
C CYS A 12 -59.33 3.85 -25.50
N LEU A 13 -59.30 5.13 -25.88
CA LEU A 13 -58.08 5.93 -25.92
C LEU A 13 -57.90 6.56 -24.54
N LEU A 14 -57.21 5.84 -23.66
CA LEU A 14 -56.72 6.36 -22.38
C LEU A 14 -55.28 6.85 -22.58
N ALA A 15 -55.05 8.04 -22.03
CA ALA A 15 -53.82 8.81 -22.06
C ALA A 15 -52.59 8.04 -21.56
N VAL A 16 -51.50 8.11 -22.33
CA VAL A 16 -50.13 7.96 -21.83
C VAL A 16 -49.27 9.02 -22.53
N LEU A 17 -49.29 10.24 -21.99
CA LEU A 17 -48.20 11.20 -22.13
C LEU A 17 -47.22 10.91 -20.99
N GLY A 18 -46.54 9.76 -21.07
CA GLY A 18 -45.39 9.44 -20.23
C GLY A 18 -44.16 10.03 -20.89
N GLY A 19 -43.63 11.12 -20.32
CA GLY A 19 -42.37 11.69 -20.73
C GLY A 19 -41.27 10.62 -20.71
N CYS A 20 -40.55 10.49 -21.81
CA CYS A 20 -39.31 9.74 -21.85
C CYS A 20 -38.33 10.42 -20.90
N ALA A 21 -38.26 9.95 -19.65
CA ALA A 21 -37.11 10.23 -18.80
C ALA A 21 -35.92 9.54 -19.49
N SER A 22 -35.16 10.30 -20.27
CA SER A 22 -33.89 9.86 -20.82
C SER A 22 -33.02 9.38 -19.67
N ALA A 23 -32.51 8.15 -19.76
CA ALA A 23 -31.52 7.66 -18.81
C ALA A 23 -30.40 8.71 -18.67
N PRO A 24 -29.90 8.96 -17.45
CA PRO A 24 -28.81 9.91 -17.25
C PRO A 24 -27.64 9.51 -18.18
N PRO A 25 -26.93 10.50 -18.76
CA PRO A 25 -25.78 10.20 -19.60
C PRO A 25 -24.78 9.34 -18.80
N PRO A 26 -24.03 8.46 -19.47
CA PRO A 26 -23.00 7.68 -18.81
C PRO A 26 -22.00 8.62 -18.11
N PRO A 27 -21.45 8.23 -16.95
CA PRO A 27 -20.52 9.05 -16.21
C PRO A 27 -19.30 9.36 -17.06
N THR A 28 -18.78 10.57 -16.93
CA THR A 28 -17.49 10.96 -17.50
C THR A 28 -16.36 10.12 -16.89
N PRO A 29 -15.17 10.04 -17.54
CA PRO A 29 -14.00 9.36 -16.97
C PRO A 29 -13.62 9.90 -15.59
N ALA A 30 -13.66 11.22 -15.38
CA ALA A 30 -13.38 11.84 -14.09
C ALA A 30 -14.41 11.48 -13.01
N GLN A 31 -15.70 11.40 -13.36
CA GLN A 31 -16.75 10.94 -12.44
C GLN A 31 -16.56 9.46 -12.10
N SER A 32 -16.28 8.63 -13.10
CA SER A 32 -15.99 7.21 -12.93
C SER A 32 -14.77 7.01 -12.02
N PHE A 33 -13.74 7.85 -12.17
CA PHE A 33 -12.58 7.85 -11.28
C PHE A 33 -12.94 8.25 -9.86
N ALA A 34 -13.70 9.32 -9.67
CA ALA A 34 -14.10 9.76 -8.33
C ALA A 34 -14.92 8.68 -7.60
N GLU A 35 -15.85 8.02 -8.30
CA GLU A 35 -16.64 6.91 -7.76
C GLU A 35 -15.76 5.69 -7.45
N LEU A 36 -14.92 5.30 -8.39
CA LEU A 36 -14.10 4.10 -8.27
C LEU A 36 -12.98 4.26 -7.24
N SER A 37 -12.33 5.43 -7.17
CA SER A 37 -11.25 5.70 -6.22
C SER A 37 -11.73 5.89 -4.78
N ALA A 38 -13.03 6.12 -4.58
CA ALA A 38 -13.66 6.10 -3.26
C ALA A 38 -13.83 4.67 -2.72
N ASP A 39 -13.82 3.65 -3.59
CA ASP A 39 -13.88 2.24 -3.19
C ASP A 39 -12.48 1.70 -2.82
N PRO A 40 -12.25 1.31 -1.54
CA PRO A 40 -11.04 0.63 -1.10
C PRO A 40 -10.65 -0.62 -1.89
N ALA A 41 -11.64 -1.30 -2.46
CA ALA A 41 -11.53 -2.58 -3.14
C ALA A 41 -11.80 -2.45 -4.64
N PHE A 42 -11.54 -1.26 -5.18
CA PHE A 42 -11.80 -0.95 -6.57
C PHE A 42 -11.26 -2.01 -7.54
N SER A 43 -11.98 -2.23 -8.63
CA SER A 43 -11.54 -3.13 -9.69
C SER A 43 -10.30 -2.55 -10.40
N PRO A 44 -9.14 -3.25 -10.38
CA PRO A 44 -7.95 -2.80 -11.11
C PRO A 44 -8.20 -2.71 -12.61
N TYR A 45 -9.07 -3.58 -13.14
CA TYR A 45 -9.46 -3.55 -14.54
C TYR A 45 -10.23 -2.27 -14.89
N ALA A 46 -11.20 -1.89 -14.05
CA ALA A 46 -11.97 -0.66 -14.26
C ALA A 46 -11.06 0.58 -14.16
N MET A 47 -10.12 0.60 -13.21
CA MET A 47 -9.18 1.70 -13.06
C MET A 47 -8.21 1.80 -14.25
N ARG A 48 -7.75 0.66 -14.79
CA ARG A 48 -6.95 0.65 -16.03
C ARG A 48 -7.74 1.12 -17.26
N ALA A 49 -9.04 0.83 -17.32
CA ALA A 49 -9.89 1.35 -18.39
C ALA A 49 -10.01 2.88 -18.33
N ILE A 50 -10.12 3.46 -17.13
CA ILE A 50 -10.07 4.91 -16.92
C ILE A 50 -8.72 5.47 -17.37
N ALA A 51 -7.60 4.88 -16.94
CA ALA A 51 -6.26 5.30 -17.35
C ALA A 51 -6.10 5.25 -18.88
N SER A 52 -6.50 4.16 -19.53
CA SER A 52 -6.45 4.04 -21.00
C SER A 52 -7.26 5.14 -21.69
N ASN A 53 -8.47 5.40 -21.20
CA ASN A 53 -9.31 6.45 -21.77
C ASN A 53 -8.72 7.86 -21.56
N ALA A 54 -8.11 8.12 -20.40
CA ALA A 54 -7.43 9.38 -20.12
C ALA A 54 -6.23 9.58 -21.07
N PHE A 55 -5.43 8.53 -21.30
CA PHE A 55 -4.33 8.55 -22.27
C PHE A 55 -4.81 8.86 -23.68
N ASP A 56 -5.85 8.17 -24.16
CA ASP A 56 -6.41 8.36 -25.51
C ASP A 56 -6.92 9.78 -25.74
N ASN A 57 -7.37 10.46 -24.68
CA ASN A 57 -7.88 11.83 -24.72
C ASN A 57 -6.82 12.90 -24.36
N GLY A 58 -5.58 12.50 -24.05
CA GLY A 58 -4.52 13.42 -23.63
C GLY A 58 -4.72 14.05 -22.25
N ASP A 59 -5.58 13.48 -21.41
CA ASP A 59 -5.82 13.92 -20.04
C ASP A 59 -4.76 13.30 -19.11
N PHE A 60 -3.57 13.91 -19.10
CA PHE A 60 -2.43 13.41 -18.33
C PHE A 60 -2.64 13.50 -16.81
N ASP A 61 -3.48 14.43 -16.33
CA ASP A 61 -3.78 14.57 -14.91
C ASP A 61 -4.63 13.39 -14.42
N LEU A 62 -5.72 13.07 -15.14
CA LEU A 62 -6.55 11.91 -14.81
C LEU A 62 -5.79 10.58 -15.01
N LEU A 63 -4.93 10.51 -16.03
CA LEU A 63 -4.05 9.36 -16.24
C LEU A 63 -3.12 9.16 -15.05
N SER A 64 -2.45 10.23 -14.59
CA SER A 64 -1.54 10.21 -13.44
C SER A 64 -2.28 9.74 -12.18
N ASP A 65 -3.44 10.30 -11.90
CA ASP A 65 -4.28 9.93 -10.75
C ASP A 65 -4.72 8.45 -10.76
N ALA A 66 -5.18 7.95 -11.91
CA ALA A 66 -5.59 6.57 -12.07
C ALA A 66 -4.41 5.59 -11.92
N LEU A 67 -3.27 5.90 -12.52
CA LEU A 67 -2.04 5.10 -12.41
C LEU A 67 -1.49 5.12 -10.99
N TRP A 68 -1.56 6.25 -10.30
CA TRP A 68 -1.17 6.34 -8.90
C TRP A 68 -2.02 5.41 -8.04
N ARG A 69 -3.35 5.38 -8.23
CA ARG A 69 -4.24 4.45 -7.50
C ARG A 69 -3.87 2.99 -7.76
N LEU A 70 -3.63 2.62 -9.01
CA LEU A 70 -3.18 1.27 -9.36
C LEU A 70 -1.83 0.93 -8.73
N CYS A 71 -0.88 1.87 -8.78
CA CYS A 71 0.42 1.71 -8.14
C CYS A 71 0.29 1.52 -6.63
N GLN A 72 -0.46 2.37 -5.93
CA GLN A 72 -0.74 2.23 -4.49
C GLN A 72 -1.26 0.84 -4.15
N ARG A 73 -2.22 0.35 -4.95
CA ARG A 73 -2.78 -1.00 -4.79
C ARG A 73 -1.73 -2.07 -5.00
N SER A 74 -0.92 -1.98 -6.06
CA SER A 74 0.18 -2.90 -6.32
C SER A 74 1.17 -2.93 -5.16
N VAL A 75 1.58 -1.78 -4.62
CA VAL A 75 2.43 -1.75 -3.42
C VAL A 75 1.73 -2.37 -2.22
N ALA A 76 0.43 -2.09 -2.03
CA ALA A 76 -0.33 -2.59 -0.89
C ALA A 76 -0.58 -4.10 -0.96
N THR A 77 -0.67 -4.72 -2.14
CA THR A 77 -0.90 -6.16 -2.29
C THR A 77 0.35 -6.94 -2.67
N ALA A 78 1.52 -6.29 -2.71
CA ALA A 78 2.74 -6.86 -3.28
C ALA A 78 2.55 -7.40 -4.72
N GLY A 79 1.85 -6.63 -5.55
CA GLY A 79 1.64 -6.90 -6.97
C GLY A 79 2.88 -6.62 -7.84
N GLY A 80 2.69 -6.57 -9.16
CA GLY A 80 3.74 -6.24 -10.11
C GLY A 80 4.15 -4.76 -10.07
N THR A 81 5.26 -4.43 -10.72
CA THR A 81 5.80 -3.06 -10.79
C THR A 81 5.18 -2.21 -11.90
N GLU A 82 4.49 -2.84 -12.86
CA GLU A 82 4.04 -2.20 -14.10
C GLU A 82 3.22 -0.93 -13.87
N ASP A 83 2.21 -0.97 -12.99
CA ASP A 83 1.37 0.20 -12.71
C ASP A 83 2.20 1.38 -12.13
N CYS A 84 3.21 1.08 -11.31
CA CYS A 84 4.12 2.09 -10.74
C CYS A 84 5.17 2.59 -11.74
N SER A 85 5.63 1.74 -12.66
CA SER A 85 6.50 2.14 -13.77
C SER A 85 5.77 3.06 -14.73
N ASN A 86 4.54 2.73 -15.11
CA ASN A 86 3.71 3.58 -15.98
C ASN A 86 3.42 4.92 -15.32
N TYR A 87 3.13 4.92 -14.00
CA TYR A 87 2.99 6.16 -13.23
C TYR A 87 4.26 7.02 -13.26
N LEU A 88 5.44 6.39 -13.09
CA LEU A 88 6.72 7.09 -13.18
C LEU A 88 6.94 7.71 -14.56
N ASP A 89 6.63 6.99 -15.64
CA ASP A 89 6.79 7.48 -17.01
C ASP A 89 5.93 8.72 -17.26
N VAL A 90 4.66 8.71 -16.83
CA VAL A 90 3.76 9.87 -16.92
C VAL A 90 4.30 11.04 -16.10
N ALA A 91 4.77 10.79 -14.88
CA ALA A 91 5.36 11.82 -14.03
C ALA A 91 6.63 12.45 -14.63
N ILE A 92 7.43 11.68 -15.38
CA ILE A 92 8.57 12.19 -16.15
C ILE A 92 8.09 13.06 -17.32
N ILE A 93 7.09 12.59 -18.09
CA ILE A 93 6.52 13.33 -19.22
C ILE A 93 5.97 14.69 -18.76
N GLN A 94 5.28 14.73 -17.62
CA GLN A 94 4.74 15.96 -17.03
C GLN A 94 5.80 16.80 -16.31
N ASN A 95 7.04 16.31 -16.18
CA ASN A 95 8.10 16.91 -15.36
C ASN A 95 7.65 17.20 -13.91
N ASN A 96 6.81 16.32 -13.34
CA ASN A 96 6.32 16.43 -11.98
C ASN A 96 7.27 15.70 -11.01
N VAL A 97 8.13 16.46 -10.33
CA VAL A 97 9.14 15.92 -9.40
C VAL A 97 8.54 15.20 -8.21
N VAL A 98 7.34 15.60 -7.77
CA VAL A 98 6.67 15.01 -6.61
C VAL A 98 6.19 13.61 -6.95
N ASP A 99 5.53 13.47 -8.09
CA ASP A 99 5.00 12.20 -8.57
C ASP A 99 6.15 11.24 -8.96
N GLN A 100 7.23 11.76 -9.53
CA GLN A 100 8.44 10.98 -9.79
C GLN A 100 9.02 10.40 -8.49
N ALA A 101 9.12 11.19 -7.41
CA ALA A 101 9.60 10.69 -6.14
C ALA A 101 8.65 9.65 -5.53
N GLN A 102 7.34 9.87 -5.61
CA GLN A 102 6.32 8.92 -5.14
C GLN A 102 6.40 7.59 -5.89
N ALA A 103 6.51 7.62 -7.22
CA ALA A 103 6.63 6.43 -8.04
C ALA A 103 7.92 5.66 -7.75
N ASN A 104 9.05 6.36 -7.61
CA ASN A 104 10.31 5.74 -7.21
C ASN A 104 10.21 5.10 -5.80
N MET A 105 9.59 5.77 -4.81
CA MET A 105 9.37 5.16 -3.49
C MET A 105 8.49 3.91 -3.57
N ALA A 106 7.41 3.95 -4.34
CA ALA A 106 6.54 2.80 -4.56
C ALA A 106 7.28 1.61 -5.21
N LEU A 107 8.07 1.88 -6.25
CA LEU A 107 8.91 0.88 -6.91
C LEU A 107 9.97 0.31 -5.97
N TYR A 108 10.55 1.13 -5.09
CA TYR A 108 11.43 0.63 -4.02
C TYR A 108 10.67 -0.33 -3.09
N PHE A 109 9.43 -0.04 -2.70
CA PHE A 109 8.69 -0.95 -1.81
C PHE A 109 8.34 -2.29 -2.46
N LEU A 110 8.06 -2.28 -3.77
CA LEU A 110 7.79 -3.49 -4.56
C LEU A 110 9.05 -4.32 -4.83
N THR A 111 10.12 -3.68 -5.26
CA THR A 111 11.35 -4.37 -5.74
C THR A 111 12.40 -4.56 -4.66
N ARG A 112 12.44 -3.63 -3.69
CA ARG A 112 13.54 -3.43 -2.73
C ARG A 112 14.87 -3.05 -3.37
N ASP A 113 14.85 -2.57 -4.60
CA ASP A 113 16.03 -2.02 -5.25
C ASP A 113 16.33 -0.60 -4.71
N ALA A 114 17.48 -0.47 -4.07
CA ALA A 114 17.94 0.77 -3.45
C ALA A 114 18.13 1.92 -4.46
N ALA A 115 18.30 1.63 -5.76
CA ALA A 115 18.40 2.65 -6.79
C ALA A 115 17.12 3.50 -6.89
N TYR A 116 15.94 2.89 -6.72
CA TYR A 116 14.68 3.63 -6.68
C TYR A 116 14.60 4.54 -5.45
N HIS A 117 15.01 4.06 -4.28
CA HIS A 117 15.06 4.87 -3.07
C HIS A 117 16.00 6.08 -3.24
N GLN A 118 17.20 5.86 -3.81
CA GLN A 118 18.16 6.94 -4.09
C GLN A 118 17.60 7.98 -5.06
N ARG A 119 16.92 7.55 -6.13
CA ARG A 119 16.28 8.50 -7.07
C ARG A 119 15.20 9.33 -6.39
N ALA A 120 14.37 8.71 -5.53
CA ALA A 120 13.35 9.44 -4.80
C ALA A 120 13.96 10.52 -3.88
N THR A 121 15.02 10.20 -3.14
CA THR A 121 15.66 11.15 -2.20
C THR A 121 16.47 12.25 -2.88
N VAL A 122 16.94 12.03 -4.12
CA VAL A 122 17.56 13.10 -4.92
C VAL A 122 16.51 14.13 -5.37
N LEU A 123 15.34 13.67 -5.79
CA LEU A 123 14.25 14.55 -6.23
C LEU A 123 13.65 15.34 -5.08
N LEU A 124 13.38 14.65 -3.98
CA LEU A 124 12.80 15.23 -2.76
C LEU A 124 13.60 14.74 -1.56
N PRO A 125 14.61 15.51 -1.14
CA PRO A 125 15.41 15.20 0.04
C PRO A 125 14.53 15.09 1.30
N ASP A 126 14.94 14.24 2.24
CA ASP A 126 14.20 14.00 3.49
C ASP A 126 13.98 15.26 4.35
N ASN A 127 14.80 16.30 4.16
CA ASN A 127 14.70 17.59 4.85
C ASN A 127 13.89 18.64 4.08
N ASN A 128 13.26 18.27 2.96
CA ASN A 128 12.40 19.18 2.22
C ASN A 128 11.08 19.36 2.97
N ASP A 129 10.77 20.59 3.40
CA ASP A 129 9.57 20.90 4.17
C ASP A 129 8.27 20.48 3.47
N TYR A 130 8.19 20.61 2.14
CA TYR A 130 7.01 20.17 1.38
C TYR A 130 6.87 18.65 1.41
N TYR A 131 7.96 17.89 1.26
CA TYR A 131 7.93 16.44 1.34
C TYR A 131 7.63 15.95 2.77
N GLN A 132 8.20 16.59 3.78
CA GLN A 132 7.86 16.34 5.18
C GLN A 132 6.40 16.65 5.45
N GLN A 133 5.85 17.78 4.98
CA GLN A 133 4.43 18.10 5.12
C GLN A 133 3.53 17.12 4.36
N LEU A 134 3.92 16.72 3.15
CA LEU A 134 3.17 15.75 2.34
C LEU A 134 3.09 14.40 3.03
N LEU A 135 4.16 13.97 3.70
CA LEU A 135 4.18 12.74 4.48
C LEU A 135 3.51 12.94 5.85
N ALA A 136 3.65 14.11 6.48
CA ALA A 136 3.14 14.41 7.81
C ALA A 136 1.62 14.58 7.80
N ALA A 137 1.06 15.40 6.90
CA ALA A 137 -0.38 15.58 6.74
C ALA A 137 -1.11 14.25 6.46
N ARG A 138 -0.40 13.32 5.80
CA ARG A 138 -0.89 11.97 5.56
C ARG A 138 -0.86 11.07 6.81
N LEU A 139 -0.10 11.40 7.84
CA LEU A 139 -0.05 10.68 9.12
C LEU A 139 -1.32 10.92 9.95
N GLU A 140 -1.78 12.17 10.08
CA GLU A 140 -3.06 12.46 10.75
C GLU A 140 -4.21 11.76 10.03
N ASP A 141 -4.26 11.89 8.69
CA ASP A 141 -5.23 11.15 7.87
C ASP A 141 -5.13 9.64 8.08
N CYS A 142 -3.90 9.10 8.07
CA CYS A 142 -3.68 7.69 8.34
C CYS A 142 -4.32 7.27 9.67
N LEU A 143 -4.10 8.03 10.75
CA LEU A 143 -4.55 7.64 12.08
C LEU A 143 -6.06 7.88 12.27
N GLN A 144 -6.59 8.97 11.71
CA GLN A 144 -7.98 9.41 11.91
C GLN A 144 -8.98 8.76 10.95
N VAL A 145 -8.56 8.31 9.77
CA VAL A 145 -9.46 7.65 8.82
C VAL A 145 -9.88 6.27 9.34
N SER A 146 -11.18 6.06 9.52
CA SER A 146 -11.76 4.81 10.00
C SER A 146 -12.01 3.79 8.89
N GLN A 147 -12.30 4.27 7.68
CA GLN A 147 -12.52 3.44 6.48
C GLN A 147 -11.23 2.69 6.15
N GLN A 148 -11.28 1.36 6.17
CA GLN A 148 -10.09 0.54 5.97
C GLN A 148 -9.87 0.26 4.48
N SER A 149 -8.70 0.60 3.96
CA SER A 149 -8.33 0.38 2.56
C SER A 149 -6.87 -0.02 2.38
N GLU A 150 -6.57 -0.70 1.26
CA GLU A 150 -5.21 -1.01 0.83
C GLU A 150 -4.34 0.27 0.68
N PRO A 151 -4.84 1.36 0.04
CA PRO A 151 -4.14 2.64 0.03
C PRO A 151 -3.88 3.24 1.42
N LEU A 152 -4.83 3.14 2.36
CA LEU A 152 -4.64 3.61 3.74
C LEU A 152 -3.51 2.84 4.43
N ALA A 153 -3.41 1.53 4.19
CA ALA A 153 -2.34 0.70 4.73
C ALA A 153 -0.97 1.24 4.27
N MET A 154 -0.85 1.58 2.98
CA MET A 154 0.36 2.16 2.42
C MET A 154 0.67 3.53 3.02
N GLN A 155 -0.32 4.42 3.06
CA GLN A 155 -0.18 5.75 3.64
C GLN A 155 0.35 5.69 5.07
N CYS A 156 -0.22 4.81 5.89
CA CYS A 156 0.22 4.58 7.26
C CYS A 156 1.64 4.02 7.34
N TYR A 157 2.00 3.10 6.46
CA TYR A 157 3.32 2.49 6.45
C TYR A 157 4.41 3.48 6.02
N VAL A 158 4.20 4.24 4.94
CA VAL A 158 5.18 5.22 4.43
C VAL A 158 5.40 6.32 5.46
N SER A 159 4.31 6.89 5.98
CA SER A 159 4.38 7.95 7.00
C SER A 159 5.00 7.43 8.30
N GLY A 160 4.56 6.25 8.76
CA GLY A 160 5.08 5.61 9.96
C GLY A 160 6.57 5.26 9.87
N LYS A 161 7.04 4.79 8.71
CA LYS A 161 8.46 4.49 8.50
C LYS A 161 9.30 5.76 8.45
N HIS A 162 8.83 6.81 7.76
CA HIS A 162 9.54 8.07 7.64
C HIS A 162 9.67 8.80 8.99
N PHE A 163 8.57 8.96 9.72
CA PHE A 163 8.57 9.63 11.03
C PHE A 163 8.90 8.72 12.21
N LYS A 164 9.24 7.45 11.96
CA LYS A 164 9.43 6.43 13.00
C LYS A 164 8.22 6.34 13.95
N HIS A 165 7.01 6.54 13.42
CA HIS A 165 5.78 6.62 14.20
C HIS A 165 5.15 5.24 14.40
N GLN A 166 5.34 4.67 15.60
CA GLN A 166 4.94 3.30 15.92
C GLN A 166 3.44 3.01 15.66
N ALA A 167 2.53 3.87 16.12
CA ALA A 167 1.08 3.61 15.98
C ALA A 167 0.62 3.58 14.51
N ALA A 168 1.30 4.33 13.63
CA ALA A 168 0.98 4.32 12.20
C ALA A 168 1.48 3.03 11.54
N LEU A 169 2.67 2.56 11.91
CA LEU A 169 3.19 1.26 11.48
C LEU A 169 2.32 0.10 12.00
N GLU A 170 1.82 0.17 13.23
CA GLU A 170 0.90 -0.83 13.78
C GLU A 170 -0.44 -0.84 13.04
N LYS A 171 -1.00 0.34 12.75
CA LYS A 171 -2.21 0.46 11.92
C LYS A 171 -1.97 -0.11 10.52
N ALA A 172 -0.86 0.25 9.87
CA ALA A 172 -0.48 -0.30 8.58
C ALA A 172 -0.35 -1.82 8.60
N LEU A 173 0.32 -2.37 9.63
CA LEU A 173 0.49 -3.82 9.79
C LEU A 173 -0.86 -4.53 9.88
N SER A 174 -1.78 -4.01 10.70
CA SER A 174 -3.12 -4.60 10.85
C SER A 174 -3.91 -4.62 9.53
N LEU A 175 -3.74 -3.58 8.70
CA LEU A 175 -4.36 -3.49 7.39
C LEU A 175 -3.68 -4.45 6.40
N PHE A 176 -2.35 -4.49 6.36
CA PHE A 176 -1.62 -5.44 5.53
C PHE A 176 -1.94 -6.90 5.86
N GLU A 177 -2.15 -7.23 7.14
CA GLU A 177 -2.63 -8.54 7.57
C GLU A 177 -4.00 -8.87 6.99
N ARG A 178 -4.94 -7.91 7.02
CA ARG A 178 -6.26 -8.06 6.42
C ARG A 178 -6.20 -8.31 4.92
N TYR A 179 -5.32 -7.61 4.22
CA TYR A 179 -5.14 -7.74 2.76
C TYR A 179 -4.16 -8.85 2.37
N ASN A 180 -3.61 -9.60 3.34
CA ASN A 180 -2.61 -10.65 3.13
C ASN A 180 -1.39 -10.15 2.32
N ALA A 181 -0.98 -8.91 2.58
CA ALA A 181 0.14 -8.22 1.94
C ALA A 181 1.48 -8.64 2.54
N LYS A 182 1.86 -9.91 2.35
CA LYS A 182 2.95 -10.56 3.09
C LYS A 182 4.30 -9.84 3.00
N HIS A 183 4.68 -9.30 1.84
CA HIS A 183 5.93 -8.53 1.72
C HIS A 183 5.90 -7.27 2.60
N ASN A 184 4.79 -6.54 2.59
CA ASN A 184 4.59 -5.33 3.39
C ASN A 184 4.51 -5.65 4.88
N MET A 185 3.84 -6.75 5.25
CA MET A 185 3.84 -7.26 6.62
C MET A 185 5.26 -7.53 7.10
N ALA A 186 6.05 -8.29 6.34
CA ALA A 186 7.41 -8.65 6.72
C ALA A 186 8.31 -7.42 6.94
N ASP A 187 8.22 -6.44 6.04
CA ASP A 187 9.00 -5.22 6.17
C ASP A 187 8.51 -4.36 7.35
N THR A 188 7.20 -4.23 7.55
CA THR A 188 6.62 -3.49 8.68
C THR A 188 7.01 -4.11 10.02
N TYR A 189 6.97 -5.45 10.12
CA TYR A 189 7.48 -6.19 11.28
C TYR A 189 8.96 -5.85 11.55
N PHE A 190 9.79 -5.75 10.52
CA PHE A 190 11.21 -5.44 10.71
C PHE A 190 11.44 -3.99 11.16
N VAL A 191 10.73 -3.03 10.56
CA VAL A 191 10.81 -1.62 10.99
C VAL A 191 10.36 -1.48 12.45
N LEU A 192 9.25 -2.11 12.83
CA LEU A 192 8.81 -2.15 14.23
C LEU A 192 9.84 -2.81 15.16
N ALA A 193 10.54 -3.85 14.69
CA ALA A 193 11.61 -4.49 15.47
C ALA A 193 12.77 -3.52 15.73
N GLN A 194 13.16 -2.73 14.71
CA GLN A 194 14.22 -1.73 14.84
C GLN A 194 13.82 -0.62 15.82
N LEU A 195 12.58 -0.14 15.77
CA LEU A 195 12.08 0.85 16.73
C LEU A 195 12.04 0.28 18.16
N ALA A 196 11.54 -0.94 18.33
CA ALA A 196 11.55 -1.61 19.63
C ALA A 196 12.97 -1.79 20.19
N ALA A 197 13.96 -2.08 19.34
CA ALA A 197 15.37 -2.17 19.75
C ALA A 197 15.92 -0.80 20.18
N GLN A 198 15.60 0.28 19.46
CA GLN A 198 15.97 1.66 19.82
C GLN A 198 15.37 2.07 21.17
N ASP A 199 14.15 1.61 21.46
CA ASP A 199 13.48 1.79 22.76
C ASP A 199 13.94 0.81 23.86
N ASN A 200 14.98 0.00 23.60
CA ASN A 200 15.48 -1.04 24.50
C ASN A 200 14.44 -2.13 24.88
N LYS A 201 13.38 -2.30 24.08
CA LYS A 201 12.35 -3.36 24.21
C LYS A 201 12.81 -4.63 23.49
N LEU A 202 13.96 -5.19 23.92
CA LEU A 202 14.68 -6.23 23.16
C LEU A 202 13.87 -7.51 22.90
N GLN A 203 13.06 -7.97 23.86
CA GLN A 203 12.20 -9.14 23.67
C GLN A 203 11.12 -8.91 22.61
N GLN A 204 10.57 -7.70 22.53
CA GLN A 204 9.59 -7.33 21.52
C GLN A 204 10.27 -7.26 20.14
N ALA A 205 11.44 -6.62 20.08
CA ALA A 205 12.25 -6.55 18.86
C ALA A 205 12.58 -7.96 18.32
N GLU A 206 12.93 -8.90 19.19
CA GLU A 206 13.25 -10.27 18.79
C GLU A 206 12.06 -10.98 18.14
N LYS A 207 10.87 -10.88 18.76
CA LYS A 207 9.64 -11.47 18.23
C LYS A 207 9.26 -10.89 16.87
N LEU A 208 9.32 -9.56 16.74
CA LEU A 208 9.01 -8.85 15.50
C LEU A 208 9.99 -9.22 14.37
N ALA A 209 11.30 -9.24 14.65
CA ALA A 209 12.31 -9.64 13.67
C ALA A 209 12.19 -11.12 13.28
N ALA A 210 11.88 -12.01 14.22
CA ALA A 210 11.62 -13.41 13.94
C ALA A 210 10.44 -13.56 12.97
N ARG A 211 9.33 -12.84 13.21
CA ARG A 211 8.14 -12.86 12.36
C ARG A 211 8.44 -12.35 10.95
N SER A 212 9.17 -11.25 10.84
CA SER A 212 9.63 -10.70 9.56
C SER A 212 10.44 -11.74 8.75
N SER A 213 11.49 -12.31 9.36
CA SER A 213 12.34 -13.30 8.68
C SER A 213 11.60 -14.58 8.26
N LEU A 214 10.60 -15.01 9.05
CA LEU A 214 9.77 -16.17 8.73
C LEU A 214 8.93 -15.89 7.48
N ILE A 215 8.23 -14.75 7.43
CA ILE A 215 7.39 -14.39 6.28
C ILE A 215 8.26 -14.24 5.04
N LEU A 216 9.43 -13.58 5.12
CA LEU A 216 10.37 -13.49 4.00
C LEU A 216 10.81 -14.88 3.51
N SER A 217 11.09 -15.82 4.42
CA SER A 217 11.45 -17.20 4.04
C SER A 217 10.30 -17.89 3.32
N GLN A 218 9.05 -17.69 3.75
CA GLN A 218 7.85 -18.24 3.10
C GLN A 218 7.59 -17.64 1.71
N LEU A 219 8.06 -16.42 1.47
CA LEU A 219 8.00 -15.73 0.17
C LEU A 219 9.16 -16.12 -0.76
N GLY A 220 10.10 -16.97 -0.33
CA GLY A 220 11.32 -17.30 -1.09
C GLY A 220 12.41 -16.22 -1.05
N GLU A 221 12.21 -15.15 -0.27
CA GLU A 221 13.13 -14.01 -0.10
C GLU A 221 14.30 -14.35 0.84
N THR A 222 15.04 -15.41 0.50
CA THR A 222 16.01 -16.07 1.38
C THR A 222 17.12 -15.13 1.84
N GLN A 223 17.63 -14.28 0.94
CA GLN A 223 18.69 -13.33 1.25
C GLN A 223 18.21 -12.27 2.26
N LYS A 224 17.02 -11.70 2.07
CA LYS A 224 16.42 -10.72 2.99
C LYS A 224 16.11 -11.35 4.34
N ALA A 225 15.56 -12.56 4.35
CA ALA A 225 15.32 -13.31 5.58
C ALA A 225 16.62 -13.52 6.37
N GLN A 226 17.74 -13.79 5.67
CA GLN A 226 19.05 -13.94 6.29
C GLN A 226 19.59 -12.62 6.86
N GLN A 227 19.43 -11.51 6.14
CA GLN A 227 19.81 -10.18 6.65
C GLN A 227 19.08 -9.83 7.94
N VAL A 228 17.76 -10.09 8.02
CA VAL A 228 16.98 -9.87 9.24
C VAL A 228 17.47 -10.78 10.37
N ARG A 229 17.79 -12.05 10.08
CA ARG A 229 18.35 -12.99 11.06
C ARG A 229 19.72 -12.54 11.59
N GLN A 230 20.59 -12.04 10.73
CA GLN A 230 21.90 -11.49 11.11
C GLN A 230 21.75 -10.25 11.98
N TRP A 231 20.94 -9.27 11.54
CA TRP A 231 20.64 -8.07 12.33
C TRP A 231 20.13 -8.44 13.72
N ARG A 232 19.24 -9.44 13.83
CA ARG A 232 18.70 -9.93 15.10
C ARG A 232 19.81 -10.49 16.00
N GLN A 233 20.74 -11.27 15.46
CA GLN A 233 21.86 -11.85 16.21
C GLN A 233 22.86 -10.80 16.69
N GLU A 234 23.13 -9.80 15.87
CA GLU A 234 24.12 -8.75 16.14
C GLU A 234 23.57 -7.70 17.12
N THR A 235 22.30 -7.31 16.95
CA THR A 235 21.70 -6.20 17.70
C THR A 235 21.06 -6.63 19.01
N LEU A 236 20.44 -7.83 19.04
CA LEU A 236 19.61 -8.26 20.17
C LEU A 236 20.27 -9.33 21.03
N ARG A 237 21.55 -9.67 20.77
CA ARG A 237 22.29 -10.57 21.65
C ARG A 237 22.36 -9.98 23.05
N VAL A 238 21.59 -10.57 23.97
CA VAL A 238 21.84 -10.44 25.40
C VAL A 238 23.23 -11.06 25.63
N PRO A 239 24.20 -10.36 26.23
CA PRO A 239 25.44 -11.00 26.64
C PRO A 239 25.06 -12.14 27.57
N HIS A 240 25.32 -13.38 27.15
CA HIS A 240 25.35 -14.48 28.10
C HIS A 240 26.37 -14.05 29.15
N ARG A 241 25.94 -13.87 30.40
CA ARG A 241 26.86 -13.96 31.52
C ARG A 241 27.57 -15.29 31.33
N GLU A 242 28.85 -15.23 30.98
CA GLU A 242 29.76 -16.32 31.22
C GLU A 242 29.66 -16.59 32.71
N THR A 243 28.88 -17.59 33.10
CA THR A 243 29.02 -18.17 34.43
C THR A 243 30.47 -18.64 34.49
N PRO A 244 31.28 -18.17 35.47
CA PRO A 244 32.62 -18.67 35.65
C PRO A 244 32.51 -20.19 35.75
N ARG A 245 33.29 -20.93 34.94
CA ARG A 245 33.49 -22.36 35.19
C ARG A 245 34.07 -22.45 36.59
N GLU A 246 33.27 -22.91 37.55
CA GLU A 246 33.79 -23.42 38.80
C GLU A 246 34.71 -24.59 38.45
N THR A 247 36.00 -24.34 38.55
CA THR A 247 37.03 -25.38 38.53
C THR A 247 36.70 -26.36 39.65
N PRO A 248 36.60 -27.68 39.39
CA PRO A 248 36.38 -28.64 40.47
C PRO A 248 37.54 -28.55 41.46
N ALA A 249 37.24 -28.33 42.73
CA ALA A 249 38.23 -28.37 43.79
C ALA A 249 38.87 -29.77 43.83
N GLU A 250 40.19 -29.83 43.68
CA GLU A 250 40.98 -31.03 43.95
C GLU A 250 40.74 -31.47 45.40
N ILE A 251 40.30 -32.72 45.56
CA ILE A 251 40.19 -33.39 46.85
C ILE A 251 41.62 -33.81 47.24
N PRO A 252 42.18 -33.33 48.37
CA PRO A 252 43.49 -33.78 48.81
C PRO A 252 43.38 -35.19 49.38
N HIS A 253 44.08 -36.14 48.76
CA HIS A 253 44.33 -37.45 49.34
C HIS A 253 45.23 -37.31 50.57
N ALA A 254 44.68 -37.57 51.75
CA ALA A 254 45.48 -37.78 52.96
C ALA A 254 46.10 -39.18 52.92
N GLN A 255 47.41 -39.25 53.13
CA GLN A 255 48.16 -40.46 53.49
C GLN A 255 48.08 -40.70 54.99
#